data_AF-A0A1M6A3L4-F1
#
_entry.id   AF-A0A1M6A3L4-F1
#
_cell.length_a   1.000
_cell.length_b   1.000
_cell.length_c   1.000
_cell.angle_alpha   90.00
_cell.angle_beta   90.00
_cell.angle_gamma   90.00
#
_symmetry.space_group_name_H-M   'P 1'
#
loop_
_entity.id
_entity.type
_entity.pdbx_description
1 polymer ?
#
loop_
_entity_poly.entity_id
_entity_poly.type
_entity_poly.pdbx_seq_one_letter_code
_entity_poly.pdbx_strand_id
1 'polypeptide(L)'
;MGVMSEAFSVADAAELAERDAAILDFEDRWFTSAVPKDQAIMEHFSLSSARYYQRLNQLIDTPEALAYKPLLVKRLRRMRTQRQAARSARRLHS
;
A
#
# COMPACT_ATOMS: atom_id res chain seq x y z
N MET A 1 27.78 10.38 -1.61
CA MET A 1 26.73 11.18 -2.26
C MET A 1 25.52 11.17 -1.33
N GLY A 2 25.27 12.30 -0.64
CA GLY A 2 24.01 12.69 0.01
C GLY A 2 23.41 11.77 1.06
N VAL A 3 23.73 12.01 2.33
CA VAL A 3 22.91 11.59 3.48
C VAL A 3 21.52 12.23 3.39
N MET A 4 20.51 11.49 2.93
CA MET A 4 19.10 11.90 2.99
C MET A 4 18.49 11.39 4.30
N SER A 5 18.91 11.96 5.43
CA SER A 5 18.15 11.90 6.69
C SER A 5 17.47 13.25 6.87
N GLU A 6 16.34 13.43 6.19
CA GLU A 6 15.37 14.43 6.61
C GLU A 6 14.80 13.96 7.95
N ALA A 7 14.92 14.82 8.96
CA ALA A 7 14.15 14.70 10.17
C ALA A 7 12.67 14.76 9.77
N PHE A 8 12.03 13.61 9.62
CA PHE A 8 10.57 13.51 9.49
C PHE A 8 9.99 14.25 10.70
N SER A 9 9.47 15.45 10.45
CA SER A 9 8.78 16.23 11.46
C SER A 9 7.62 15.39 12.00
N VAL A 10 7.31 15.50 13.28
CA VAL A 10 6.17 14.80 13.89
C VAL A 10 4.86 15.08 13.15
N ALA A 11 4.73 16.26 12.53
CA ALA A 11 3.62 16.61 11.66
C ALA A 11 3.57 15.77 10.37
N ASP A 12 4.71 15.52 9.75
CA ASP A 12 4.81 14.68 8.53
C ASP A 12 4.46 13.23 8.87
N ALA A 13 4.95 12.72 10.01
CA ALA A 13 4.57 11.39 10.49
C ALA A 13 3.06 11.24 10.74
N ALA A 14 2.41 12.26 11.29
CA ALA A 14 0.96 12.27 11.50
C ALA A 14 0.17 12.35 10.18
N GLU A 15 0.61 13.20 9.24
CA GLU A 15 -0.02 13.32 7.92
C GLU A 15 0.13 12.02 7.11
N LEU A 16 1.29 11.36 7.18
CA LEU A 16 1.47 10.05 6.57
C LEU A 16 0.59 8.99 7.25
N ALA A 17 0.42 9.02 8.57
CA ALA A 17 -0.47 8.08 9.26
C ALA A 17 -1.94 8.26 8.83
N GLU A 18 -2.39 9.50 8.66
CA GLU A 18 -3.75 9.80 8.18
C GLU A 18 -3.94 9.38 6.72
N ARG A 19 -2.93 9.63 5.88
CA ARG A 19 -2.93 9.19 4.47
C ARG A 19 -2.89 7.66 4.35
N ASP A 20 -2.17 6.99 5.22
CA ASP A 20 -2.11 5.54 5.31
C ASP A 20 -3.46 4.93 5.73
N ALA A 21 -4.13 5.52 6.73
CA ALA A 21 -5.47 5.13 7.11
C ALA A 21 -6.47 5.32 5.95
N ALA A 22 -6.36 6.42 5.21
CA ALA A 22 -7.18 6.69 4.02
C ALA A 22 -6.93 5.67 2.90
N ILE A 23 -5.67 5.26 2.68
CA ILE A 23 -5.31 4.20 1.72
C ILE A 23 -5.99 2.87 2.11
N LEU A 24 -5.94 2.48 3.38
CA LEU A 24 -6.57 1.23 3.85
C LEU A 24 -8.09 1.28 3.72
N ASP A 25 -8.72 2.42 4.01
CA ASP A 25 -10.17 2.56 3.86
C ASP A 25 -10.60 2.55 2.39
N PHE A 26 -9.80 3.14 1.50
CA PHE A 26 -10.02 3.07 0.06
C PHE A 26 -9.94 1.62 -0.45
N GLU A 27 -8.93 0.84 -0.04
CA GLU A 27 -8.81 -0.58 -0.41
C GLU A 27 -10.02 -1.42 0.02
N ASP A 28 -10.59 -1.12 1.19
CA ASP A 28 -11.75 -1.83 1.72
C ASP A 28 -13.00 -1.58 0.88
N ARG A 29 -13.26 -0.31 0.51
CA ARG A 29 -14.40 0.10 -0.30
C ARG A 29 -14.26 -0.29 -1.78
N TRP A 30 -13.03 -0.42 -2.27
CA TRP A 30 -12.74 -0.64 -3.69
C TRP A 30 -13.21 -2.01 -4.22
N PHE A 31 -13.43 -3.02 -3.37
CA PHE A 31 -13.85 -4.35 -3.80
C PHE A 31 -15.22 -4.37 -4.54
N THR A 32 -16.02 -3.31 -4.44
CA THR A 32 -17.36 -3.20 -5.04
C THR A 32 -17.41 -2.25 -6.25
N SER A 33 -16.31 -1.57 -6.60
CA SER A 33 -16.30 -0.54 -7.64
C SER A 33 -16.08 -1.09 -9.06
N ALA A 34 -16.85 -0.58 -10.03
CA ALA A 34 -16.78 -0.97 -11.46
C ALA A 34 -15.77 -0.14 -12.30
N VAL A 35 -15.08 0.82 -11.68
CA VAL A 35 -14.10 1.71 -12.35
C VAL A 35 -12.71 1.05 -12.35
N PRO A 36 -11.78 1.39 -13.25
CA PRO A 36 -10.38 0.97 -13.14
C PRO A 36 -9.70 1.55 -11.89
N LYS A 37 -8.99 0.70 -11.15
CA LYS A 37 -8.37 1.08 -9.87
C LYS A 37 -7.34 2.19 -10.01
N ASP A 38 -6.60 2.16 -11.11
CA ASP A 38 -5.55 3.14 -11.40
C ASP A 38 -6.12 4.56 -11.57
N GLN A 39 -7.29 4.68 -12.20
CA GLN A 39 -7.96 5.96 -12.38
C GLN A 39 -8.47 6.52 -11.06
N ALA A 40 -9.12 5.68 -10.24
CA ALA A 40 -9.62 6.10 -8.93
C ALA A 40 -8.50 6.47 -7.96
N ILE A 41 -7.36 5.75 -7.99
CA ILE A 41 -6.18 6.12 -7.21
C ILE A 41 -5.66 7.50 -7.63
N MET A 42 -5.58 7.75 -8.93
CA MET A 42 -5.09 9.03 -9.45
C MET A 42 -6.04 10.19 -9.07
N GLU A 43 -7.36 9.95 -9.11
CA GLU A 43 -8.37 10.96 -8.78
C GLU A 43 -8.45 11.25 -7.27
N HIS A 44 -8.40 10.23 -6.42
CA HIS A 44 -8.51 10.38 -4.97
C HIS A 44 -7.21 10.82 -4.29
N PHE A 45 -6.07 10.32 -4.73
CA PHE A 45 -4.78 10.55 -4.08
C PHE A 45 -3.82 11.41 -4.90
N SER A 46 -4.15 11.73 -6.15
CA SER A 46 -3.22 12.42 -7.07
C SER A 46 -1.88 11.66 -7.23
N LEU A 47 -1.91 10.33 -7.04
CA LEU A 47 -0.74 9.46 -7.10
C LEU A 47 -0.84 8.53 -8.30
N SER A 48 0.31 8.22 -8.90
CA SER A 48 0.41 7.11 -9.84
C SER A 48 0.24 5.78 -9.09
N SER A 49 -0.40 4.81 -9.73
CA SER A 49 -0.58 3.44 -9.21
C SER A 49 0.71 2.81 -8.71
N ALA A 50 1.84 3.03 -9.40
CA ALA A 50 3.12 2.48 -8.98
C ALA A 50 3.55 2.98 -7.60
N ARG A 51 3.43 4.29 -7.34
CA ARG A 51 3.75 4.87 -6.03
C ARG A 51 2.74 4.47 -4.97
N TYR A 52 1.46 4.40 -5.34
CA TYR A 52 0.41 3.92 -4.45
C TYR A 52 0.69 2.50 -3.95
N TYR A 53 0.99 1.57 -4.85
CA TYR A 53 1.31 0.19 -4.45
C TYR A 53 2.63 0.09 -3.68
N GLN A 54 3.62 0.93 -3.95
CA GLN A 54 4.83 0.99 -3.11
C GLN A 54 4.48 1.41 -1.69
N ARG A 55 3.69 2.47 -1.51
CA ARG A 55 3.28 2.94 -0.19
C ARG A 55 2.43 1.90 0.53
N LEU A 56 1.44 1.33 -0.14
CA LEU A 56 0.61 0.26 0.40
C LEU A 56 1.45 -0.94 0.86
N ASN A 57 2.45 -1.35 0.08
CA ASN A 57 3.32 -2.48 0.45
C ASN A 57 4.18 -2.19 1.69
N GLN A 58 4.62 -0.95 1.88
CA GLN A 58 5.31 -0.55 3.11
C GLN A 58 4.33 -0.55 4.29
N LEU A 59 3.15 0.05 4.10
CA LEU A 59 2.13 0.17 5.12
C LEU A 59 1.66 -1.18 5.66
N ILE A 60 1.36 -2.17 4.80
CA ILE A 60 0.90 -3.50 5.24
C ILE A 60 1.94 -4.29 6.06
N ASP A 61 3.20 -3.85 6.06
CA ASP A 61 4.28 -4.45 6.84
C ASP A 61 4.49 -3.75 8.20
N THR A 62 3.79 -2.63 8.45
CA THR A 62 3.84 -1.87 9.71
C THR A 62 2.79 -2.36 10.73
N PRO A 63 3.06 -2.25 12.05
CA PRO A 63 2.09 -2.60 13.09
C PRO A 63 0.86 -1.67 13.12
N GLU A 64 0.98 -0.42 12.68
CA GLU A 64 -0.08 0.58 12.64
C GLU A 64 -1.22 0.13 11.71
N ALA A 65 -0.88 -0.42 10.54
CA ALA A 65 -1.86 -0.96 9.61
C ALA A 65 -2.63 -2.14 10.22
N LEU A 66 -1.94 -3.00 10.97
CA LEU A 66 -2.56 -4.13 11.69
C LEU A 66 -3.49 -3.66 12.81
N ALA A 67 -3.14 -2.57 13.50
CA ALA A 67 -4.00 -1.97 14.52
C ALA A 67 -5.27 -1.34 13.93
N TYR A 68 -5.17 -0.74 12.74
CA TYR A 68 -6.30 -0.08 12.08
C TYR A 68 -7.28 -1.06 11.43
N LYS A 69 -6.82 -1.93 10.51
CA LYS A 69 -7.66 -2.94 9.83
C LYS A 69 -6.96 -4.30 9.71
N PRO A 70 -6.93 -5.12 10.79
CA PRO A 70 -6.15 -6.36 10.83
C PRO A 70 -6.56 -7.40 9.77
N LEU A 71 -7.86 -7.51 9.46
CA LEU A 71 -8.37 -8.49 8.50
C LEU A 71 -7.98 -8.14 7.05
N LEU A 72 -8.11 -6.86 6.69
CA LEU A 72 -7.72 -6.35 5.38
C LEU A 72 -6.21 -6.52 5.15
N VAL A 73 -5.40 -6.12 6.13
CA VAL A 73 -3.93 -6.25 6.05
C VAL A 73 -3.51 -7.71 5.89
N LYS A 74 -4.06 -8.64 6.68
CA LYS A 74 -3.78 -10.08 6.54
C LYS A 74 -4.14 -10.60 5.14
N ARG A 75 -5.28 -10.18 4.58
CA ARG A 75 -5.70 -10.55 3.22
C ARG A 75 -4.75 -10.01 2.15
N LEU A 76 -4.36 -8.74 2.24
CA LEU A 76 -3.42 -8.09 1.32
C LEU A 76 -2.04 -8.74 1.37
N ARG A 77 -1.51 -9.04 2.57
CA ARG A 77 -0.25 -9.76 2.74
C ARG A 77 -0.30 -11.14 2.09
N ARG A 78 -1.38 -11.90 2.29
CA ARG A 78 -1.56 -13.22 1.66
C ARG A 78 -1.59 -13.13 0.13
N MET A 79 -2.33 -12.16 -0.43
CA MET A 79 -2.36 -11.92 -1.88
C MET A 79 -0.97 -11.55 -2.43
N ARG A 80 -0.19 -10.75 -1.70
CA ARG A 80 1.20 -10.43 -2.07
C ARG A 80 2.07 -11.68 -2.10
N THR A 81 2.01 -12.53 -1.07
CA THR A 81 2.78 -13.78 -1.04
C THR A 81 2.41 -14.71 -2.19
N GLN A 82 1.11 -14.84 -2.53
CA GLN A 82 0.68 -15.60 -3.71
C GLN A 82 1.24 -15.01 -5.02
N ARG A 83 1.16 -13.70 -5.21
CA ARG A 83 1.73 -13.02 -6.39
C ARG A 83 3.24 -13.16 -6.47
N GLN A 84 3.94 -13.12 -5.35
CA GLN A 84 5.39 -13.34 -5.30
C GLN A 84 5.73 -14.79 -5.66
N ALA A 85 5.07 -15.79 -5.05
CA ALA A 85 5.29 -17.20 -5.34
C ALA A 85 5.07 -17.53 -6.83
N ALA A 86 4.02 -16.96 -7.45
CA ALA A 86 3.76 -17.12 -8.88
C ALA A 86 4.88 -16.54 -9.77
N ARG A 87 5.57 -15.47 -9.33
CA ARG A 87 6.73 -14.91 -10.04
C ARG A 87 7.99 -15.75 -9.85
N SER A 88 8.21 -16.29 -8.64
CA SER A 88 9.36 -17.17 -8.35
C SER A 88 9.29 -18.45 -9.17
N ALA A 89 8.10 -19.06 -9.24
CA ALA A 89 7.88 -20.26 -10.04
C ALA A 89 8.22 -20.05 -11.53
N ARG A 90 8.01 -18.84 -12.07
CA ARG A 90 8.33 -18.53 -13.47
C ARG A 90 9.83 -18.31 -13.72
N ARG A 91 10.61 -17.94 -12.70
CA ARG A 91 12.07 -17.77 -12.76
C ARG A 91 12.86 -19.06 -12.59
N LEU A 92 12.23 -20.10 -12.05
CA LEU A 92 12.81 -21.44 -11.94
C LEU A 92 12.68 -22.26 -13.24
N HIS A 93 11.94 -21.73 -14.24
CA HIS A 93 11.76 -22.33 -15.56
C HIS A 93 12.50 -21.58 -16.68
N SER A 94 13.51 -20.76 -16.33
CA SER A 94 14.43 -20.09 -17.26
C SER A 94 15.84 -20.59 -17.02
#